data_AF-A0A8I3AA16-F1
#
_entry.id   AF-A0A8I3AA16-F1
#
_cell.length_a   1.000
_cell.length_b   1.000
_cell.length_c   1.000
_cell.angle_alpha   90.00
_cell.angle_beta   90.00
_cell.angle_gamma   90.00
#
_symmetry.space_group_name_H-M   'P 1'
#
loop_
_entity.id
_entity.type
_entity.pdbx_description
1 polymer ?
#
loop_
_entity_poly.entity_id
_entity_poly.type
_entity_poly.pdbx_seq_one_letter_code
_entity_poly.pdbx_strand_id
1 'polypeptide(L)'
;MFKWYQGSAMMIVFLRAVCPSSPRGALAGSLWNTRAWTLQEYIAAKVIRFYTEDWTLYRDLELPNHKESPEVISEMEQATRVSAEQLIALRPGLSSIREKLHLASTPRTTWVEDAAYSLLGIFSAIGIPAIYGEGEASIGRLLANVLTRSGDASILAWTGESSPFNSCLPARITVFNGPATTHLPPPILDSEMDRIIARLRTPSFDLSVALRLYDRLNKLPTPRFAESRMTLPCIAFQLPRFSSSRTRSGRVYRADTIAFGTGR
;
A
#
# COMPACT_ATOMS: atom_id res chain seq x y z
N MET A 1 -5.10 10.35 -15.78
CA MET A 1 -6.39 9.98 -15.17
C MET A 1 -6.54 10.48 -13.74
N PHE A 2 -5.79 10.01 -12.74
CA PHE A 2 -5.97 10.43 -11.33
C PHE A 2 -6.11 11.95 -11.11
N LYS A 3 -5.20 12.78 -11.65
CA LYS A 3 -5.26 14.25 -11.53
C LYS A 3 -6.55 14.85 -12.13
N TRP A 4 -7.11 14.23 -13.17
CA TRP A 4 -8.35 14.72 -13.79
C TRP A 4 -9.53 14.53 -12.84
N TYR A 5 -9.66 13.35 -12.22
CA TYR A 5 -10.68 13.11 -11.20
C TYR A 5 -10.47 13.98 -9.95
N GLN A 6 -9.21 14.15 -9.52
CA GLN A 6 -8.87 15.01 -8.39
C GLN A 6 -9.22 16.49 -8.62
N GLY A 7 -9.04 16.96 -9.85
CA GLY A 7 -9.37 18.33 -10.27
C GLY A 7 -10.82 18.51 -10.75
N SER A 8 -11.58 17.43 -10.90
CA SER A 8 -12.97 17.50 -11.37
C SER A 8 -13.87 18.09 -10.29
N ALA A 9 -14.89 18.84 -10.71
CA ALA A 9 -15.93 19.33 -9.80
C ALA A 9 -16.80 18.17 -9.28
N MET A 10 -17.05 17.17 -10.13
CA MET A 10 -17.85 16.00 -9.82
C MET A 10 -17.49 14.86 -10.78
N MET A 11 -17.56 13.63 -10.26
CA MET A 11 -17.47 12.41 -11.03
C MET A 11 -18.85 11.75 -11.09
N ILE A 12 -19.33 11.51 -12.31
CA ILE A 12 -20.58 10.78 -12.57
C ILE A 12 -20.23 9.34 -12.92
N VAL A 13 -20.86 8.38 -12.24
CA VAL A 13 -20.69 6.95 -12.46
C VAL A 13 -22.02 6.37 -12.91
N PHE A 14 -22.04 5.80 -14.11
CA PHE A 14 -23.18 5.05 -14.63
C PHE A 14 -23.03 3.56 -14.31
N LEU A 15 -23.95 3.03 -13.51
CA LEU A 15 -23.96 1.65 -13.04
C LEU A 15 -24.82 0.79 -13.99
N ARG A 16 -24.20 0.32 -15.07
CA ARG A 16 -24.82 -0.63 -16.00
C ARG A 16 -25.27 -1.90 -15.25
N ALA A 17 -26.43 -2.45 -15.61
CA ALA A 17 -27.06 -3.60 -14.97
C ALA A 17 -27.37 -3.43 -13.47
N VAL A 18 -27.48 -2.18 -12.99
CA VAL A 18 -28.06 -1.86 -11.67
C VAL A 18 -29.36 -1.11 -11.92
N CYS A 19 -30.48 -1.75 -11.59
CA CYS A 19 -31.81 -1.16 -11.72
C CYS A 19 -32.18 -0.40 -10.44
N PRO A 20 -33.12 0.55 -10.48
CA PRO A 20 -33.62 1.21 -9.27
C PRO A 20 -34.19 0.23 -8.24
N SER A 21 -34.78 -0.87 -8.72
CA SER A 21 -35.32 -1.96 -7.91
C SER A 21 -34.26 -2.97 -7.43
N SER A 22 -32.98 -2.77 -7.74
CA SER A 22 -31.92 -3.68 -7.32
C SER A 22 -31.79 -3.72 -5.79
N PRO A 23 -31.42 -4.88 -5.21
CA PRO A 23 -31.26 -5.00 -3.77
C PRO A 23 -30.12 -4.12 -3.23
N ARG A 24 -30.12 -3.88 -1.92
CA ARG A 24 -28.98 -3.25 -1.23
C ARG A 24 -27.70 -4.04 -1.51
N GLY A 25 -26.57 -3.34 -1.69
CA GLY A 25 -25.30 -3.97 -2.07
C GLY A 25 -25.08 -4.05 -3.59
N ALA A 26 -26.00 -3.55 -4.41
CA ALA A 26 -25.88 -3.60 -5.87
C ALA A 26 -24.71 -2.76 -6.40
N LEU A 27 -24.36 -1.64 -5.75
CA LEU A 27 -23.14 -0.91 -6.08
C LEU A 27 -21.93 -1.79 -5.81
N ALA A 28 -21.85 -2.43 -4.64
CA ALA A 28 -20.71 -3.27 -4.28
C ALA A 28 -20.46 -4.42 -5.29
N GLY A 29 -21.55 -5.01 -5.80
CA GLY A 29 -21.53 -6.04 -6.83
C GLY A 29 -21.43 -5.56 -8.28
N SER A 30 -21.46 -4.25 -8.53
CA SER A 30 -21.54 -3.69 -9.89
C SER A 30 -20.29 -3.97 -10.73
N LEU A 31 -20.48 -3.98 -12.06
CA LEU A 31 -19.38 -4.06 -13.03
C LEU A 31 -18.40 -2.88 -12.91
N TRP A 32 -18.84 -1.74 -12.39
CA TRP A 32 -17.94 -0.63 -12.13
C TRP A 32 -16.84 -1.04 -11.15
N ASN A 33 -17.19 -1.78 -10.10
CA ASN A 33 -16.26 -2.25 -9.07
C ASN A 33 -15.41 -3.45 -9.50
N THR A 34 -15.50 -3.92 -10.74
CA THR A 34 -14.57 -4.93 -11.29
C THR A 34 -13.44 -4.30 -12.10
N ARG A 35 -13.48 -2.99 -12.38
CA ARG A 35 -12.41 -2.31 -13.13
C ARG A 35 -11.19 -2.07 -12.24
N ALA A 36 -10.00 -2.19 -12.84
CA ALA A 36 -8.73 -1.89 -12.17
C ALA A 36 -8.63 -0.47 -11.66
N TRP A 37 -9.23 0.47 -12.38
CA TRP A 37 -9.10 1.89 -12.15
C TRP A 37 -9.99 2.40 -11.00
N THR A 38 -11.00 1.62 -10.58
CA THR A 38 -12.06 2.08 -9.68
C THR A 38 -11.56 2.60 -8.35
N LEU A 39 -10.61 1.92 -7.71
CA LEU A 39 -10.06 2.37 -6.42
C LEU A 39 -9.44 3.77 -6.54
N GLN A 40 -8.62 4.00 -7.56
CA GLN A 40 -7.99 5.30 -7.77
C GLN A 40 -9.03 6.37 -8.11
N GLU A 41 -10.08 6.01 -8.87
CA GLU A 41 -11.14 6.92 -9.28
C GLU A 41 -11.95 7.37 -8.06
N TYR A 42 -12.28 6.42 -7.18
CA TYR A 42 -12.89 6.69 -5.89
C TYR A 42 -12.01 7.56 -5.01
N ILE A 43 -10.73 7.23 -4.81
CA ILE A 43 -9.84 8.04 -3.97
C ILE A 43 -9.66 9.45 -4.54
N ALA A 44 -9.50 9.58 -5.87
CA ALA A 44 -9.21 10.86 -6.49
C ALA A 44 -10.40 11.82 -6.45
N ALA A 45 -11.61 11.36 -6.76
CA ALA A 45 -12.78 12.22 -6.87
C ALA A 45 -13.26 12.71 -5.49
N LYS A 46 -13.47 14.03 -5.36
CA LYS A 46 -14.00 14.64 -4.13
C LYS A 46 -15.50 14.46 -4.01
N VAL A 47 -16.21 14.56 -5.13
CA VAL A 47 -17.67 14.43 -5.24
C VAL A 47 -17.97 13.33 -6.26
N ILE A 48 -18.79 12.36 -5.89
CA ILE A 48 -19.23 11.26 -6.75
C ILE A 48 -20.75 11.19 -6.75
N ARG A 49 -21.34 10.97 -7.92
CA ARG A 49 -22.76 10.62 -8.09
C ARG A 49 -22.91 9.35 -8.90
N PHE A 50 -23.63 8.39 -8.34
CA PHE A 50 -23.96 7.14 -8.99
C PHE A 50 -25.36 7.21 -9.61
N TYR A 51 -25.47 6.73 -10.83
CA TYR A 51 -26.70 6.61 -11.58
C TYR A 51 -26.93 5.15 -11.95
N THR A 52 -28.16 4.68 -11.85
CA THR A 52 -28.61 3.35 -12.29
C THR A 52 -28.69 3.28 -13.83
N GLU A 53 -29.01 2.10 -14.35
CA GLU A 53 -29.07 1.84 -15.79
C GLU A 53 -30.10 2.69 -16.54
N ASP A 54 -31.13 3.20 -15.87
CA ASP A 54 -32.15 4.10 -16.41
C ASP A 54 -31.87 5.59 -16.16
N TRP A 55 -30.64 5.94 -15.75
CA TRP A 55 -30.21 7.30 -15.41
C TRP A 55 -30.94 7.95 -14.23
N THR A 56 -31.60 7.16 -13.39
CA THR A 56 -32.06 7.65 -12.08
C THR A 56 -30.91 7.59 -11.06
N LEU A 57 -31.03 8.32 -9.95
CA LEU A 57 -29.99 8.33 -8.92
C LEU A 57 -29.96 6.99 -8.21
N TYR A 58 -28.75 6.48 -7.93
CA TYR A 58 -28.63 5.25 -7.16
C TYR A 58 -29.33 5.41 -5.79
N ARG A 59 -30.33 4.56 -5.56
CA ARG A 59 -31.21 4.55 -4.37
C ARG A 59 -32.04 5.84 -4.18
N ASP A 60 -32.33 6.55 -5.26
CA ASP A 60 -33.03 7.85 -5.23
C ASP A 60 -32.39 8.86 -4.25
N LEU A 61 -31.09 8.70 -4.02
CA LEU A 61 -30.34 9.55 -3.11
C LEU A 61 -30.06 10.90 -3.79
N GLU A 62 -30.89 11.89 -3.48
CA GLU A 62 -30.73 13.29 -3.90
C GLU A 62 -29.58 14.03 -3.17
N LEU A 63 -28.62 13.28 -2.61
CA LEU A 63 -27.43 13.87 -2.01
C LEU A 63 -26.52 14.46 -3.10
N PRO A 64 -25.93 15.65 -2.87
CA PRO A 64 -24.98 16.26 -3.80
C PRO A 64 -23.70 15.43 -3.97
N ASN A 65 -23.35 14.64 -2.95
CA ASN A 65 -22.20 13.75 -2.94
C ASN A 65 -22.58 12.41 -2.32
N HIS A 66 -22.55 11.34 -3.11
CA HIS A 66 -22.86 10.01 -2.62
C HIS A 66 -21.81 9.47 -1.65
N LYS A 67 -20.61 10.05 -1.58
CA LYS A 67 -19.62 9.72 -0.53
C LYS A 67 -20.06 10.12 0.88
N GLU A 68 -21.05 10.99 1.01
CA GLU A 68 -21.59 11.43 2.31
C GLU A 68 -22.69 10.50 2.81
N SER A 69 -23.19 9.56 1.99
CA SER A 69 -24.12 8.52 2.42
C SER A 69 -23.37 7.39 3.12
N PRO A 70 -23.71 7.07 4.39
CA PRO A 70 -23.15 5.92 5.10
C PRO A 70 -23.38 4.58 4.38
N GLU A 71 -24.50 4.44 3.67
CA GLU A 71 -24.83 3.23 2.94
C GLU A 71 -23.97 3.09 1.69
N VAL A 72 -23.83 4.17 0.90
CA VAL A 72 -23.00 4.13 -0.30
C VAL A 72 -21.53 3.94 0.06
N ILE A 73 -21.02 4.64 1.09
CA ILE A 73 -19.63 4.46 1.49
C ILE A 73 -19.39 3.02 1.99
N SER A 74 -20.33 2.41 2.71
CA SER A 74 -20.23 1.02 3.13
C SER A 74 -20.18 0.04 1.95
N GLU A 75 -20.96 0.28 0.89
CA GLU A 75 -20.88 -0.51 -0.34
C GLU A 75 -19.55 -0.31 -1.09
N MET A 76 -19.00 0.91 -1.08
CA MET A 76 -17.67 1.21 -1.63
C MET A 76 -16.56 0.51 -0.83
N GLU A 77 -16.65 0.50 0.51
CA GLU A 77 -15.73 -0.25 1.38
C GLU A 77 -15.82 -1.75 1.08
N GLN A 78 -17.02 -2.30 0.94
CA GLN A 78 -17.21 -3.71 0.61
C GLN A 78 -16.61 -4.07 -0.75
N ALA A 79 -16.78 -3.21 -1.75
CA ALA A 79 -16.23 -3.41 -3.09
C ALA A 79 -14.70 -3.36 -3.13
N THR A 80 -14.10 -2.38 -2.45
CA THR A 80 -12.67 -2.08 -2.55
C THR A 80 -11.83 -2.73 -1.45
N ARG A 81 -12.46 -3.11 -0.33
CA ARG A 81 -11.82 -3.48 0.95
C ARG A 81 -10.93 -2.38 1.51
N VAL A 82 -11.23 -1.13 1.19
CA VAL A 82 -10.54 0.07 1.68
C VAL A 82 -11.51 0.79 2.61
N SER A 83 -11.04 1.30 3.75
CA SER A 83 -11.93 1.93 4.72
C SER A 83 -12.51 3.24 4.20
N ALA A 84 -13.65 3.67 4.75
CA ALA A 84 -14.30 4.93 4.44
C ALA A 84 -13.34 6.11 4.63
N GLU A 85 -12.55 6.10 5.73
CA GLU A 85 -11.52 7.09 6.00
C GLU A 85 -10.50 7.15 4.85
N GLN A 86 -10.01 6.01 4.39
CA GLN A 86 -9.04 5.96 3.29
C GLN A 86 -9.69 6.36 1.94
N LEU A 87 -10.93 5.97 1.65
CA LEU A 87 -11.64 6.38 0.44
C LEU A 87 -11.90 7.91 0.37
N ILE A 88 -11.92 8.59 1.51
CA ILE A 88 -12.15 10.03 1.62
C ILE A 88 -10.83 10.82 1.75
N ALA A 89 -9.90 10.32 2.56
CA ALA A 89 -8.74 11.09 3.02
C ALA A 89 -7.37 10.58 2.52
N LEU A 90 -7.30 9.46 1.78
CA LEU A 90 -6.02 8.93 1.31
C LEU A 90 -5.32 9.95 0.40
N ARG A 91 -4.11 10.35 0.80
CA ARG A 91 -3.29 11.29 0.03
C ARG A 91 -2.39 10.56 -0.96
N PRO A 92 -2.41 10.91 -2.25
CA PRO A 92 -1.50 10.34 -3.23
C PRO A 92 -0.06 10.77 -2.91
N GLY A 93 0.93 9.93 -3.24
CA GLY A 93 2.34 10.20 -3.03
C GLY A 93 3.13 9.01 -2.51
N LEU A 94 4.36 9.27 -2.07
CA LEU A 94 5.34 8.26 -1.68
C LEU A 94 5.44 8.03 -0.16
N SER A 95 4.47 8.54 0.61
CA SER A 95 4.30 8.19 2.02
C SER A 95 3.43 6.94 2.18
N SER A 96 3.64 6.21 3.28
CA SER A 96 2.87 4.99 3.63
C SER A 96 2.80 3.99 2.48
N ILE A 97 3.94 3.74 1.81
CA ILE A 97 3.97 2.91 0.60
C ILE A 97 3.44 1.51 0.89
N ARG A 98 3.86 0.91 2.00
CA ARG A 98 3.39 -0.44 2.37
C ARG A 98 1.88 -0.51 2.54
N GLU A 99 1.28 0.49 3.20
CA GLU A 99 -0.16 0.59 3.37
C GLU A 99 -0.86 0.72 2.01
N LYS A 100 -0.39 1.63 1.15
CA LYS A 100 -0.95 1.81 -0.20
C LYS A 100 -0.83 0.56 -1.06
N LEU A 101 0.30 -0.16 -0.97
CA LEU A 101 0.48 -1.45 -1.65
C LEU A 101 -0.53 -2.48 -1.14
N HIS A 102 -0.76 -2.55 0.18
CA HIS A 102 -1.76 -3.44 0.76
C HIS A 102 -3.17 -3.11 0.25
N LEU A 103 -3.56 -1.82 0.25
CA LEU A 103 -4.85 -1.36 -0.29
C LEU A 103 -5.00 -1.67 -1.78
N ALA A 104 -3.92 -1.53 -2.54
CA ALA A 104 -3.85 -1.83 -3.97
C ALA A 104 -3.88 -3.33 -4.31
N SER A 105 -3.66 -4.19 -3.31
CA SER A 105 -3.51 -5.64 -3.51
C SER A 105 -4.82 -6.39 -3.57
N THR A 106 -5.95 -5.70 -3.47
CA THR A 106 -7.29 -6.27 -3.51
C THR A 106 -7.73 -6.40 -4.98
N PRO A 107 -7.62 -7.59 -5.62
CA PRO A 107 -7.69 -7.67 -7.08
C PRO A 107 -9.12 -7.92 -7.55
N ARG A 108 -9.50 -7.26 -8.65
CA ARG A 108 -10.54 -7.74 -9.59
C ARG A 108 -10.16 -7.52 -11.05
N THR A 109 -8.86 -7.49 -11.38
CA THR A 109 -8.41 -7.12 -12.72
C THR A 109 -8.01 -8.34 -13.54
N THR A 110 -8.50 -8.40 -14.78
CA THR A 110 -8.15 -9.47 -15.73
C THR A 110 -6.75 -9.27 -16.34
N TRP A 111 -6.32 -8.02 -16.48
CA TRP A 111 -5.05 -7.64 -17.12
C TRP A 111 -4.03 -7.17 -16.08
N VAL A 112 -2.78 -7.62 -16.23
CA VAL A 112 -1.70 -7.34 -15.25
C VAL A 112 -1.21 -5.89 -15.35
N GLU A 113 -1.14 -5.35 -16.56
CA GLU A 113 -0.76 -3.96 -16.79
C GLU A 113 -1.73 -2.97 -16.16
N ASP A 114 -3.02 -3.26 -16.22
CA ASP A 114 -4.04 -2.42 -15.57
C ASP A 114 -3.90 -2.44 -14.04
N ALA A 115 -3.45 -3.55 -13.45
CA ALA A 115 -3.13 -3.62 -12.03
C ALA A 115 -1.92 -2.74 -11.65
N ALA A 116 -0.95 -2.58 -12.55
CA ALA A 116 0.17 -1.67 -12.35
C ALA A 116 -0.25 -0.21 -12.54
N TYR A 117 -0.91 0.10 -13.65
CA TYR A 117 -1.17 1.48 -14.03
C TYR A 117 -2.29 2.14 -13.25
N SER A 118 -3.21 1.36 -12.68
CA SER A 118 -4.19 1.90 -11.78
C SER A 118 -3.58 2.52 -10.51
N LEU A 119 -2.33 2.17 -10.19
CA LEU A 119 -1.63 2.64 -8.99
C LEU A 119 -0.76 3.87 -9.22
N LEU A 120 -0.55 4.27 -10.48
CA LEU A 120 0.29 5.43 -10.82
C LEU A 120 -0.18 6.71 -10.11
N GLY A 121 -1.50 6.90 -10.04
CA GLY A 121 -2.12 8.01 -9.35
C GLY A 121 -1.88 7.99 -7.84
N ILE A 122 -2.07 6.82 -7.21
CA ILE A 122 -1.93 6.62 -5.76
C ILE A 122 -0.51 6.91 -5.30
N PHE A 123 0.51 6.52 -6.09
CA PHE A 123 1.91 6.77 -5.76
C PHE A 123 2.45 8.11 -6.27
N SER A 124 1.63 8.95 -6.91
CA SER A 124 2.10 10.14 -7.64
C SER A 124 3.30 9.81 -8.54
N ALA A 125 3.21 8.67 -9.24
CA ALA A 125 4.24 8.09 -10.10
C ALA A 125 4.37 8.85 -11.44
N ILE A 126 4.68 10.14 -11.37
CA ILE A 126 4.78 11.05 -12.53
C ILE A 126 5.93 10.59 -13.43
N GLY A 127 5.68 10.54 -14.75
CA GLY A 127 6.69 10.26 -15.76
C GLY A 127 6.86 8.78 -16.12
N ILE A 128 6.11 7.86 -15.52
CA ILE A 128 6.05 6.46 -15.95
C ILE A 128 5.02 6.36 -17.08
N PRO A 129 5.41 6.09 -18.34
CA PRO A 129 4.44 5.83 -19.41
C PRO A 129 3.74 4.49 -19.16
N ALA A 130 2.44 4.44 -19.46
CA ALA A 130 1.70 3.19 -19.55
C ALA A 130 2.09 2.49 -20.87
N ILE A 131 2.80 1.38 -20.75
CA ILE A 131 3.24 0.52 -21.85
C ILE A 131 2.38 -0.74 -21.81
N TYR A 132 1.42 -0.86 -22.71
CA TYR A 132 0.63 -2.08 -22.84
C TYR A 132 1.40 -3.13 -23.64
N GLY A 133 1.34 -4.40 -23.21
CA GLY A 133 2.08 -5.50 -23.81
C GLY A 133 3.36 -5.91 -23.07
N GLU A 134 3.70 -5.25 -21.96
CA GLU A 134 4.83 -5.67 -21.11
C GLU A 134 4.45 -6.74 -20.06
N GLY A 135 3.16 -7.08 -19.95
CA GLY A 135 2.67 -8.13 -19.04
C GLY A 135 3.06 -7.90 -17.58
N GLU A 136 3.55 -8.95 -16.93
CA GLU A 136 3.97 -8.95 -15.51
C GLU A 136 5.21 -8.09 -15.22
N ALA A 137 5.93 -7.63 -16.26
CA ALA A 137 7.01 -6.67 -16.08
C ALA A 137 6.49 -5.29 -15.60
N SER A 138 5.22 -4.97 -15.87
CA SER A 138 4.61 -3.68 -15.50
C SER A 138 4.61 -3.41 -14.00
N ILE A 139 4.31 -4.44 -13.19
CA ILE A 139 4.35 -4.35 -11.72
C ILE A 139 5.77 -4.10 -11.24
N GLY A 140 6.75 -4.86 -11.76
CA GLY A 140 8.16 -4.67 -11.44
C GLY A 140 8.64 -3.25 -11.80
N ARG A 141 8.28 -2.75 -12.99
CA ARG A 141 8.65 -1.41 -13.43
C ARG A 141 8.03 -0.31 -12.55
N LEU A 142 6.77 -0.44 -12.16
CA LEU A 142 6.12 0.46 -11.20
C LEU A 142 6.88 0.46 -9.88
N LEU A 143 7.07 -0.71 -9.27
CA LEU A 143 7.70 -0.83 -7.95
C LEU A 143 9.16 -0.36 -7.95
N ALA A 144 9.90 -0.60 -9.04
CA ALA A 144 11.25 -0.09 -9.23
C ALA A 144 11.28 1.45 -9.22
N ASN A 145 10.32 2.09 -9.89
CA ASN A 145 10.22 3.56 -9.89
C ASN A 145 9.82 4.10 -8.51
N VAL A 146 8.81 3.49 -7.87
CA VAL A 146 8.38 3.88 -6.53
C VAL A 146 9.54 3.77 -5.56
N LEU A 147 10.25 2.64 -5.53
CA LEU A 147 11.43 2.40 -4.70
C LEU A 147 12.54 3.41 -4.96
N THR A 148 12.87 3.67 -6.23
CA THR A 148 13.94 4.61 -6.59
C THR A 148 13.64 6.04 -6.14
N ARG A 149 12.36 6.44 -6.15
CA ARG A 149 11.94 7.79 -5.76
C ARG A 149 11.70 7.95 -4.27
N SER A 150 11.29 6.88 -3.58
CA SER A 150 10.99 6.91 -2.15
C SER A 150 12.16 6.49 -1.27
N GLY A 151 13.04 5.62 -1.77
CA GLY A 151 14.03 4.90 -0.96
C GLY A 151 13.43 3.86 0.00
N ASP A 152 12.12 3.58 -0.10
CA ASP A 152 11.42 2.73 0.86
C ASP A 152 11.64 1.25 0.56
N ALA A 153 12.50 0.62 1.35
CA ALA A 153 12.83 -0.80 1.23
C ALA A 153 11.68 -1.75 1.61
N SER A 154 10.57 -1.26 2.21
CA SER A 154 9.40 -2.11 2.53
C SER A 154 8.74 -2.74 1.31
N ILE A 155 8.99 -2.18 0.12
CA ILE A 155 8.56 -2.74 -1.18
C ILE A 155 9.18 -4.13 -1.40
N LEU A 156 10.36 -4.39 -0.84
CA LEU A 156 11.09 -5.67 -0.97
C LEU A 156 10.60 -6.75 0.01
N ALA A 157 9.69 -6.40 0.93
CA ALA A 157 9.15 -7.34 1.92
C ALA A 157 7.96 -8.13 1.36
N TRP A 158 8.22 -9.11 0.51
CA TRP A 158 7.19 -9.94 -0.12
C TRP A 158 7.65 -11.39 -0.26
N THR A 159 6.70 -12.29 -0.48
CA THR A 159 6.94 -13.70 -0.80
C THR A 159 6.08 -14.11 -2.00
N GLY A 160 6.60 -14.97 -2.87
CA GLY A 160 5.89 -15.43 -4.06
C GLY A 160 6.79 -15.48 -5.29
N GLU A 161 6.18 -15.34 -6.47
CA GLU A 161 6.88 -15.35 -7.76
C GLU A 161 7.54 -14.00 -8.06
N SER A 162 8.76 -14.05 -8.58
CA SER A 162 9.51 -12.87 -8.97
C SER A 162 9.10 -12.34 -10.34
N SER A 163 9.11 -11.02 -10.50
CA SER A 163 8.81 -10.34 -11.76
C SER A 163 9.86 -10.65 -12.82
N PRO A 164 9.46 -10.80 -14.10
CA PRO A 164 10.40 -10.86 -15.22
C PRO A 164 11.21 -9.56 -15.39
N PHE A 165 10.77 -8.45 -14.79
CA PHE A 165 11.51 -7.18 -14.79
C PHE A 165 12.79 -7.26 -13.94
N ASN A 166 12.70 -7.83 -12.74
CA ASN A 166 13.82 -8.03 -11.82
C ASN A 166 13.43 -9.02 -10.71
N SER A 167 14.34 -9.93 -10.36
CA SER A 167 14.09 -11.01 -9.39
C SER A 167 13.80 -10.54 -7.95
N CYS A 168 14.15 -9.31 -7.59
CA CYS A 168 13.91 -8.72 -6.27
C CYS A 168 12.51 -8.10 -6.12
N LEU A 169 11.72 -8.04 -7.20
CA LEU A 169 10.38 -7.47 -7.21
C LEU A 169 9.34 -8.56 -7.51
N PRO A 170 8.12 -8.45 -6.98
CA PRO A 170 7.09 -9.46 -7.21
C PRO A 170 6.48 -9.37 -8.61
N ALA A 171 6.09 -10.51 -9.18
CA ALA A 171 5.36 -10.57 -10.43
C ALA A 171 3.95 -9.96 -10.32
N ARG A 172 3.33 -10.05 -9.13
CA ARG A 172 1.93 -9.64 -8.89
C ARG A 172 1.84 -8.75 -7.66
N ILE A 173 0.99 -7.73 -7.71
CA ILE A 173 0.74 -6.84 -6.56
C ILE A 173 0.10 -7.59 -5.38
N THR A 174 -0.65 -8.66 -5.65
CA THR A 174 -1.45 -9.42 -4.68
C THR A 174 -0.64 -9.99 -3.51
N VAL A 175 0.69 -10.09 -3.65
CA VAL A 175 1.60 -10.50 -2.58
C VAL A 175 1.54 -9.58 -1.35
N PHE A 176 1.05 -8.34 -1.50
CA PHE A 176 0.90 -7.42 -0.37
C PHE A 176 -0.49 -7.48 0.31
N ASN A 177 -1.41 -8.35 -0.16
CA ASN A 177 -2.76 -8.53 0.42
C ASN A 177 -2.77 -9.27 1.76
N GLY A 178 -1.68 -9.98 2.10
CA GLY A 178 -1.56 -10.61 3.43
C GLY A 178 -1.52 -9.54 4.54
N PRO A 179 -1.88 -9.89 5.80
CA PRO A 179 -1.49 -9.05 6.94
C PRO A 179 0.00 -8.79 6.75
N ALA A 180 0.39 -7.51 6.73
CA ALA A 180 1.76 -7.12 6.41
C ALA A 180 2.66 -8.04 7.21
N THR A 181 3.37 -8.93 6.51
CA THR A 181 3.88 -10.16 7.12
C THR A 181 4.72 -9.75 8.30
N THR A 182 4.13 -9.83 9.49
CA THR A 182 4.83 -9.84 10.75
C THR A 182 5.43 -11.23 10.78
N HIS A 183 6.43 -11.43 9.93
CA HIS A 183 7.50 -12.34 10.24
C HIS A 183 8.10 -11.75 11.52
N LEU A 184 7.46 -12.03 12.66
CA LEU A 184 8.10 -11.81 13.93
C LEU A 184 9.32 -12.71 13.86
N PRO A 185 10.54 -12.16 13.86
CA PRO A 185 11.68 -13.00 14.16
C PRO A 185 11.33 -13.77 15.45
N PRO A 186 11.68 -15.06 15.54
CA PRO A 186 11.40 -15.84 16.73
C PRO A 186 11.84 -15.02 17.96
N PRO A 187 11.01 -14.95 19.00
CA PRO A 187 11.35 -14.16 20.18
C PRO A 187 12.71 -14.62 20.69
N ILE A 188 13.66 -13.70 20.76
CA ILE A 188 14.96 -13.97 21.37
C ILE A 188 14.67 -14.33 22.83
N LEU A 189 15.09 -15.52 23.26
CA LEU A 189 14.88 -16.00 24.62
C LEU A 189 15.52 -15.02 25.60
N ASP A 190 14.88 -14.81 26.76
CA ASP A 190 15.37 -13.90 27.81
C ASP A 190 16.86 -14.09 28.13
N SER A 191 17.30 -15.34 28.24
CA SER A 191 18.69 -15.68 28.53
C SER A 191 19.66 -15.28 27.42
N GLU A 192 19.22 -15.28 26.17
CA GLU A 192 20.00 -14.86 25.02
C GLU A 192 20.02 -13.33 24.90
N MET A 193 18.88 -12.67 25.12
CA MET A 193 18.80 -11.20 25.16
C MET A 193 19.64 -10.64 26.31
N ASP A 194 19.58 -11.23 27.49
CA ASP A 194 20.40 -10.83 28.64
C ASP A 194 21.90 -11.05 28.39
N ARG A 195 22.27 -12.14 27.69
CA ARG A 195 23.66 -12.35 27.23
C ARG A 195 24.10 -11.28 26.24
N ILE A 196 23.26 -10.91 25.28
CA ILE A 196 23.54 -9.85 24.30
C ILE A 196 23.67 -8.49 25.02
N ILE A 197 22.73 -8.15 25.91
CA ILE A 197 22.77 -6.92 26.70
C ILE A 197 24.02 -6.89 27.58
N ALA A 198 24.39 -7.99 28.23
CA ALA A 198 25.61 -8.07 29.03
C ALA A 198 26.88 -7.85 28.19
N ARG A 199 26.94 -8.41 26.97
CA ARG A 199 28.03 -8.17 26.00
C ARG A 199 28.07 -6.72 25.46
N LEU A 200 26.92 -6.04 25.40
CA LEU A 200 26.85 -4.64 25.00
C LEU A 200 27.13 -3.69 26.17
N ARG A 201 26.90 -4.13 27.42
CA ARG A 201 27.17 -3.37 28.65
C ARG A 201 28.60 -3.53 29.17
N THR A 202 29.38 -4.48 28.64
CA THR A 202 30.82 -4.51 28.89
C THR A 202 31.43 -3.18 28.45
N PRO A 203 32.38 -2.60 29.22
CA PRO A 203 32.97 -1.27 28.97
C PRO A 203 33.74 -1.14 27.63
N SER A 204 33.73 -2.19 26.81
CA SER A 204 34.31 -2.23 25.46
C SER A 204 33.36 -1.74 24.36
N PHE A 205 32.06 -1.53 24.62
CA PHE A 205 31.16 -0.99 23.60
C PHE A 205 31.26 0.54 23.54
N ASP A 206 32.22 1.00 22.75
CA ASP A 206 32.51 2.40 22.52
C ASP A 206 31.33 3.11 21.84
N LEU A 207 30.64 4.00 22.56
CA LEU A 207 29.55 4.83 22.05
C LEU A 207 29.96 5.57 20.78
N SER A 208 31.23 5.96 20.65
CA SER A 208 31.73 6.62 19.45
C SER A 208 31.75 5.68 18.23
N VAL A 209 31.97 4.36 18.42
CA VAL A 209 31.82 3.36 17.35
C VAL A 209 30.36 3.26 16.91
N ALA A 210 29.42 3.21 17.85
CA ALA A 210 27.99 3.12 17.55
C ALA A 210 27.49 4.37 16.79
N LEU A 211 27.89 5.56 17.22
CA LEU A 211 27.59 6.81 16.52
C LEU A 211 28.22 6.86 15.13
N ARG A 212 29.48 6.42 14.97
CA ARG A 212 30.11 6.31 13.63
C ARG A 212 29.37 5.35 12.71
N LEU A 213 28.91 4.21 13.24
CA LEU A 213 28.13 3.24 12.47
C LEU A 213 26.78 3.83 12.06
N TYR A 214 26.08 4.46 13.00
CA TYR A 214 24.82 5.15 12.73
C TYR A 214 24.97 6.23 11.66
N ASP A 215 25.99 7.08 11.77
CA ASP A 215 26.30 8.11 10.78
C ASP A 215 26.63 7.52 9.41
N ARG A 216 27.37 6.39 9.37
CA ARG A 216 27.65 5.70 8.11
C ARG A 216 26.38 5.15 7.48
N LEU A 217 25.52 4.48 8.27
CA LEU A 217 24.25 3.93 7.80
C LEU A 217 23.31 5.04 7.29
N ASN A 218 23.22 6.16 7.99
CA ASN A 218 22.42 7.31 7.58
C ASN A 218 22.93 8.01 6.31
N LYS A 219 24.22 7.85 5.98
CA LYS A 219 24.85 8.41 4.77
C LYS A 219 24.84 7.43 3.59
N LEU A 220 24.38 6.19 3.77
CA LEU A 220 24.27 5.26 2.66
C LEU A 220 23.25 5.77 1.64
N PRO A 221 23.50 5.56 0.33
CA PRO A 221 22.56 5.96 -0.69
C PRO A 221 21.26 5.16 -0.54
N THR A 222 20.15 5.76 -0.95
CA THR A 222 18.85 5.08 -0.94
C THR A 222 18.85 3.92 -1.94
N PRO A 223 18.06 2.86 -1.67
CA PRO A 223 17.79 1.82 -2.65
C PRO A 223 17.33 2.43 -3.98
N ARG A 224 17.85 1.94 -5.10
CA ARG A 224 17.46 2.42 -6.43
C ARG A 224 17.57 1.34 -7.50
N PHE A 225 16.80 1.51 -8.56
CA PHE A 225 16.93 0.76 -9.80
C PHE A 225 17.51 1.64 -10.91
N ALA A 226 18.43 1.08 -11.67
CA ALA A 226 18.91 1.62 -12.94
C ALA A 226 19.08 0.46 -13.91
N GLU A 227 18.57 0.58 -15.14
CA GLU A 227 18.67 -0.48 -16.17
C GLU A 227 18.23 -1.86 -15.66
N SER A 228 17.11 -1.91 -14.93
CA SER A 228 16.58 -3.13 -14.28
C SER A 228 17.53 -3.81 -13.28
N ARG A 229 18.61 -3.14 -12.85
CA ARG A 229 19.50 -3.59 -11.78
C ARG A 229 19.22 -2.82 -10.49
N MET A 230 19.12 -3.55 -9.39
CA MET A 230 18.96 -2.97 -8.05
C MET A 230 20.31 -2.65 -7.43
N THR A 231 20.47 -1.42 -6.95
CA THR A 231 21.51 -1.05 -5.99
C THR A 231 20.87 -0.94 -4.62
N LEU A 232 21.26 -1.81 -3.69
CA LEU A 232 20.75 -1.87 -2.32
C LEU A 232 21.93 -1.94 -1.34
N PRO A 233 22.38 -0.80 -0.78
CA PRO A 233 23.54 -0.79 0.12
C PRO A 233 23.27 -1.51 1.44
N CYS A 234 22.08 -1.28 2.01
CA CYS A 234 21.58 -1.98 3.18
C CYS A 234 20.06 -1.85 3.27
N ILE A 235 19.43 -2.72 4.06
CA ILE A 235 18.06 -2.53 4.54
C ILE A 235 18.15 -2.09 5.99
N ALA A 236 17.65 -0.90 6.30
CA ALA A 236 17.59 -0.38 7.65
C ALA A 236 16.16 0.09 7.93
N PHE A 237 15.64 -0.26 9.12
CA PHE A 237 14.31 0.13 9.57
C PHE A 237 14.45 1.05 10.77
N GLN A 238 13.82 2.23 10.72
CA GLN A 238 13.74 3.09 11.89
C GLN A 238 12.72 2.53 12.89
N LEU A 239 13.13 2.46 14.14
CA LEU A 239 12.32 2.02 15.27
C LEU A 239 11.90 3.23 16.12
N PRO A 240 10.77 3.90 15.81
CA PRO A 240 10.33 5.09 16.53
C PRO A 240 9.90 4.79 17.98
N ARG A 241 9.49 3.56 18.28
CA ARG A 241 9.01 3.16 19.60
C ARG A 241 9.60 1.83 20.01
N PHE A 242 10.02 1.78 21.26
CA PHE A 242 10.51 0.59 21.92
C PHE A 242 9.81 0.47 23.26
N SER A 243 9.26 -0.70 23.55
CA SER A 243 8.59 -1.01 24.80
C SER A 243 9.06 -2.36 25.33
N SER A 244 8.99 -2.53 26.64
CA SER A 244 9.28 -3.81 27.30
C SER A 244 8.15 -4.14 28.25
N SER A 245 7.64 -5.37 28.20
CA SER A 245 6.66 -5.89 29.15
C SER A 245 7.19 -7.16 29.82
N ARG A 246 6.75 -7.43 31.05
CA ARG A 246 7.11 -8.64 31.80
C ARG A 246 5.95 -9.63 31.73
N THR A 247 6.19 -10.81 31.18
CA THR A 247 5.25 -11.94 31.09
C THR A 247 5.66 -13.04 32.08
N ARG A 248 4.82 -14.08 32.22
CA ARG A 248 5.16 -15.28 33.02
C ARG A 248 6.37 -16.05 32.48
N SER A 249 6.68 -15.91 31.19
CA SER A 249 7.79 -16.58 30.52
C SER A 249 9.04 -15.72 30.36
N GLY A 250 8.99 -14.43 30.72
CA GLY A 250 10.15 -13.55 30.57
C GLY A 250 9.87 -12.06 30.39
N ARG A 251 10.86 -11.30 29.90
CA ARG A 251 10.70 -9.93 29.41
C ARG A 251 10.56 -9.94 27.89
N VAL A 252 9.41 -9.50 27.41
CA VAL A 252 9.16 -9.31 25.99
C VAL A 252 9.51 -7.87 25.62
N TYR A 253 10.43 -7.71 24.68
CA TYR A 253 10.73 -6.43 24.05
C TYR A 253 9.95 -6.31 22.75
N ARG A 254 9.25 -5.19 22.56
CA ARG A 254 8.49 -4.90 21.35
C ARG A 254 9.01 -3.59 20.77
N ALA A 255 9.39 -3.63 19.50
CA ALA A 255 9.75 -2.46 18.73
C ALA A 255 8.73 -2.28 17.62
N ASP A 256 8.18 -1.08 17.50
CA ASP A 256 7.31 -0.73 16.39
C ASP A 256 8.20 -0.25 15.25
N THR A 257 7.93 -0.72 14.03
CA THR A 257 8.62 -0.28 12.82
C THR A 257 7.60 0.35 11.88
N ILE A 258 7.96 1.46 11.24
CA ILE A 258 7.08 2.13 10.26
C ILE A 258 7.01 1.32 8.95
N ALA A 259 8.04 0.54 8.64
CA ALA A 259 8.22 -0.10 7.34
C ALA A 259 7.24 -1.24 7.06
N PHE A 260 6.80 -1.97 8.08
CA PHE A 260 5.87 -3.09 7.89
C PHE A 260 4.41 -2.68 8.04
N GLY A 261 4.09 -1.39 8.11
CA GLY A 261 2.74 -0.92 8.41
C GLY A 261 2.36 -1.21 9.87
N THR A 262 1.51 -0.37 10.45
CA THR A 262 0.96 -0.64 11.77
C THR A 262 -0.12 -1.72 11.62
N GLY A 263 0.26 -2.98 11.79
CA GLY A 263 -0.73 -4.02 12.11
C GLY A 263 -1.38 -3.64 13.43
N ARG A 264 -2.65 -3.23 13.38
CA ARG A 264 -3.53 -3.24 14.55
C ARG A 264 -4.09 -4.65 14.71
#